data_AF-A0A9X9Q054-F1
#
_entry.id   AF-A0A9X9Q054-F1
#
_cell.length_a   1.000
_cell.length_b   1.000
_cell.length_c   1.000
_cell.angle_alpha   90.00
_cell.angle_beta   90.00
_cell.angle_gamma   90.00
#
_symmetry.space_group_name_H-M   'P 1'
#
loop_
_entity.id
_entity.type
_entity.pdbx_description
1 polymer ?
#
loop_
_entity_poly.entity_id
_entity_poly.type
_entity_poly.pdbx_seq_one_letter_code
_entity_poly.pdbx_strand_id
1 'polypeptide(L)'
;MDDAMDCLMSFSDFLFAFQIQFYYSEFLESVAAIYQDLLAGKNPNTVIVPTSSSGQHRQRPPLGEASLLEGVEASLFSQCLENLCDRHKYSCPPPALVKEVLSNVQRLTFYGFLVALSKHHGINQALGALPDKGDLMHDPAMDEELERLVVRSRLHWTSRQHRAEEPGAFGFQRRDKLEAPESMPSASAPSPYPCRWEVRE
;
A
#
# COMPACT_ATOMS: atom_id res chain seq x y z
N MET A 1 -15.08 15.14 -4.71
CA MET A 1 -13.67 15.42 -4.39
C MET A 1 -13.26 14.39 -3.35
N ASP A 2 -13.57 13.14 -3.65
CA ASP A 2 -13.66 12.02 -2.70
C ASP A 2 -12.81 10.85 -3.22
N ASP A 3 -12.64 10.81 -4.54
CA ASP A 3 -11.75 10.03 -5.41
C ASP A 3 -10.30 9.87 -4.88
N ALA A 4 -9.87 10.72 -3.93
CA ALA A 4 -8.55 10.72 -3.32
C ALA A 4 -8.52 10.15 -1.87
N MET A 5 -9.68 9.79 -1.30
CA MET A 5 -9.81 9.17 0.02
C MET A 5 -10.10 7.66 -0.06
N ASP A 6 -10.68 7.18 -1.15
CA ASP A 6 -11.03 5.77 -1.35
C ASP A 6 -9.81 4.89 -1.64
N CYS A 7 -9.10 4.52 -0.58
CA CYS A 7 -7.96 3.60 -0.54
C CYS A 7 -6.65 4.10 -1.17
N LEU A 8 -6.03 5.11 -0.54
CA LEU A 8 -4.58 5.04 -0.37
C LEU A 8 -4.24 3.75 0.40
N MET A 9 -3.59 2.79 -0.26
CA MET A 9 -3.10 1.59 0.43
C MET A 9 -2.14 1.98 1.55
N SER A 10 -2.23 1.29 2.69
CA SER A 10 -1.23 1.48 3.76
C SER A 10 0.15 1.10 3.24
N PHE A 11 1.21 1.68 3.81
CA PHE A 11 2.59 1.33 3.43
C PHE A 11 2.86 -0.17 3.50
N SER A 12 2.28 -0.87 4.50
CA SER A 12 2.35 -2.32 4.60
C SER A 12 1.64 -3.05 3.44
N ASP A 13 0.45 -2.61 3.02
CA ASP A 13 -0.25 -3.18 1.86
C ASP A 13 0.48 -2.90 0.54
N PHE A 14 1.11 -1.73 0.41
CA PHE A 14 2.01 -1.42 -0.71
C PHE A 14 3.21 -2.37 -0.75
N LEU A 15 3.89 -2.61 0.38
CA LEU A 15 5.04 -3.52 0.42
C LEU A 15 4.66 -4.96 0.04
N PHE A 16 3.54 -5.49 0.53
CA PHE A 16 3.09 -6.83 0.12
C PHE A 16 2.61 -6.88 -1.34
N ALA A 17 1.95 -5.83 -1.85
CA ALA A 17 1.60 -5.74 -3.27
C ALA A 17 2.84 -5.66 -4.17
N PHE A 18 3.85 -4.90 -3.77
CA PHE A 18 5.15 -4.82 -4.43
C PHE A 18 5.88 -6.16 -4.39
N GLN A 19 5.85 -6.88 -3.27
CA GLN A 19 6.42 -8.24 -3.16
C GLN A 19 5.77 -9.19 -4.18
N ILE A 20 4.43 -9.22 -4.27
CA ILE A 20 3.71 -10.03 -5.26
C ILE A 20 4.10 -9.63 -6.70
N GLN A 21 4.15 -8.33 -7.00
CA GLN A 21 4.50 -7.83 -8.33
C GLN A 21 5.96 -8.10 -8.72
N PHE A 22 6.89 -8.08 -7.76
CA PHE A 22 8.32 -8.28 -7.99
C PHE A 22 8.67 -9.77 -8.18
N TYR A 23 8.14 -10.66 -7.33
CA TYR A 23 8.47 -12.09 -7.38
C TYR A 23 7.67 -12.90 -8.40
N TYR A 24 6.48 -12.42 -8.83
CA TYR A 24 5.59 -13.14 -9.74
C TYR A 24 5.25 -12.35 -11.03
N SER A 25 6.07 -11.38 -11.44
CA SER A 25 5.84 -10.51 -12.61
C SER A 25 5.38 -11.24 -13.89
N GLU A 26 6.15 -12.22 -14.38
CA GLU A 26 5.85 -12.98 -15.61
C GLU A 26 4.61 -13.89 -15.48
N PHE A 27 4.34 -14.38 -14.26
CA PHE A 27 3.09 -15.06 -13.93
C PHE A 27 1.92 -14.07 -14.03
N LEU A 28 2.00 -12.90 -13.38
CA LEU A 28 0.93 -11.89 -13.37
C LEU A 28 0.62 -11.33 -14.77
N GLU A 29 1.62 -11.15 -15.63
CA GLU A 29 1.41 -10.79 -17.04
C GLU A 29 0.61 -11.88 -17.78
N SER A 30 1.00 -13.14 -17.60
CA SER A 30 0.30 -14.30 -18.18
C SER A 30 -1.14 -14.45 -17.64
N VAL A 31 -1.37 -14.13 -16.36
CA VAL A 31 -2.70 -14.11 -15.75
C VAL A 31 -3.55 -12.93 -16.22
N ALA A 32 -2.94 -11.75 -16.43
CA ALA A 32 -3.63 -10.60 -17.00
C ALA A 32 -4.16 -10.91 -18.41
N ALA A 33 -3.37 -11.61 -19.24
CA ALA A 33 -3.81 -12.08 -20.55
C ALA A 33 -5.01 -13.04 -20.46
N ILE A 34 -4.99 -14.01 -19.53
CA ILE A 34 -6.13 -14.91 -19.26
C ILE A 34 -7.38 -14.12 -18.84
N TYR A 35 -7.23 -13.15 -17.94
CA TYR A 35 -8.34 -12.33 -17.46
C TYR A 35 -8.98 -11.51 -18.60
N GLN A 36 -8.16 -10.88 -19.46
CA GLN A 36 -8.66 -10.13 -20.61
C GLN A 36 -9.34 -11.03 -21.64
N ASP A 37 -8.82 -12.23 -21.88
CA ASP A 37 -9.43 -13.21 -22.79
C ASP A 37 -10.79 -13.71 -22.26
N LEU A 38 -10.92 -13.93 -20.95
CA LEU A 38 -12.19 -14.25 -20.32
C LEU A 38 -13.19 -13.09 -20.38
N LEU A 39 -12.76 -11.84 -20.15
CA LEU A 39 -13.62 -10.65 -20.37
C LEU A 39 -14.05 -10.50 -21.84
N ALA A 40 -13.20 -10.86 -22.80
CA ALA A 40 -13.53 -10.88 -24.21
C ALA A 40 -14.51 -12.03 -24.60
N GLY A 41 -14.84 -12.92 -23.67
CA GLY A 41 -15.75 -14.06 -23.86
C GLY A 41 -15.07 -15.34 -24.39
N LYS A 42 -13.74 -15.38 -24.47
CA LYS A 42 -12.97 -16.58 -24.88
C LYS A 42 -12.89 -17.57 -23.72
N ASN A 43 -13.98 -18.29 -23.42
CA ASN A 43 -13.90 -19.38 -22.44
C ASN A 43 -13.25 -20.63 -23.07
N PRO A 44 -12.41 -21.39 -22.33
CA PRO A 44 -11.64 -22.52 -22.88
C PRO A 44 -12.50 -23.72 -23.29
N ASN A 45 -13.78 -23.74 -22.88
CA ASN A 45 -14.75 -24.79 -23.19
C ASN A 45 -15.56 -24.46 -24.46
N THR A 46 -15.22 -23.40 -25.21
CA THR A 46 -15.94 -22.98 -26.43
C THR A 46 -15.55 -23.86 -27.62
N VAL A 47 -16.37 -24.86 -27.92
CA VAL A 47 -16.27 -25.62 -29.17
C VAL A 47 -16.74 -24.75 -30.33
N ILE A 48 -15.80 -24.13 -31.06
CA ILE A 48 -16.09 -23.41 -32.30
C ILE A 48 -16.38 -24.44 -33.41
N VAL A 49 -17.66 -24.77 -33.59
CA VAL A 49 -18.12 -25.64 -34.67
C VAL A 49 -18.01 -24.89 -36.00
N PRO A 50 -17.36 -25.43 -37.05
CA PRO A 50 -17.31 -24.81 -38.37
C PRO A 50 -18.66 -24.83 -39.09
N THR A 51 -19.53 -23.87 -38.78
CA THR A 51 -20.79 -23.66 -39.52
C THR A 51 -20.49 -23.00 -40.87
N SER A 52 -20.51 -23.80 -41.95
CA SER A 52 -20.34 -23.32 -43.33
C SER A 52 -21.22 -22.10 -43.63
N SER A 53 -20.61 -21.04 -44.16
CA SER A 53 -21.26 -19.73 -44.25
C SER A 53 -22.37 -19.69 -45.30
N SER A 54 -23.63 -19.65 -44.85
CA SER A 54 -24.68 -18.94 -45.58
C SER A 54 -24.76 -17.51 -45.04
N GLY A 55 -24.74 -16.53 -45.95
CA GLY A 55 -24.43 -15.14 -45.63
C GLY A 55 -25.55 -14.40 -44.89
N GLN A 56 -25.57 -14.48 -43.56
CA GLN A 56 -26.07 -13.39 -42.73
C GLN A 56 -25.01 -12.97 -41.71
N HIS A 57 -24.66 -11.68 -41.76
CA HIS A 57 -23.84 -11.00 -40.77
C HIS A 57 -24.62 -10.94 -39.46
N ARG A 58 -24.61 -12.04 -38.70
CA ARG A 58 -25.34 -12.13 -37.44
C ARG A 58 -24.80 -11.04 -36.52
N GLN A 59 -25.65 -10.04 -36.27
CA GLN A 59 -25.40 -9.04 -35.24
C GLN A 59 -25.02 -9.78 -33.97
N ARG A 60 -23.87 -9.39 -33.40
CA ARG A 60 -23.40 -9.89 -32.10
C ARG A 60 -24.60 -9.82 -31.15
N PRO A 61 -24.97 -10.90 -30.45
CA PRO A 61 -26.04 -10.83 -29.46
C PRO A 61 -25.77 -9.62 -28.55
N PRO A 62 -26.75 -8.73 -28.33
CA PRO A 62 -26.55 -7.58 -27.46
C PRO A 62 -26.05 -8.09 -26.11
N LEU A 63 -25.10 -7.37 -25.52
CA LEU A 63 -24.32 -7.77 -24.35
C LEU A 63 -25.27 -8.07 -23.17
N GLY A 64 -25.67 -9.34 -23.05
CA GLY A 64 -26.93 -9.71 -22.40
C GLY A 64 -26.82 -9.83 -20.89
N GLU A 65 -27.07 -8.71 -20.20
CA GLU A 65 -27.30 -8.54 -18.75
C GLU A 65 -26.18 -8.96 -17.79
N ALA A 66 -25.36 -9.97 -18.15
CA ALA A 66 -24.17 -10.40 -17.43
C ALA A 66 -23.04 -9.34 -17.37
N SER A 67 -23.20 -8.20 -18.07
CA SER A 67 -22.34 -7.02 -17.95
C SER A 67 -22.74 -6.06 -16.83
N LEU A 68 -23.78 -6.37 -16.04
CA LEU A 68 -24.11 -5.65 -14.81
C LEU A 68 -23.29 -6.14 -13.59
N LEU A 69 -22.61 -7.27 -13.71
CA LEU A 69 -21.66 -7.76 -12.71
C LEU A 69 -20.23 -7.55 -13.23
N GLU A 70 -19.43 -6.81 -12.46
CA GLU A 70 -18.02 -6.58 -12.79
C GLU A 70 -17.20 -7.90 -12.72
N GLY A 71 -16.08 -7.93 -13.43
CA GLY A 71 -15.13 -9.04 -13.37
C GLY A 71 -15.55 -10.34 -14.07
N VAL A 72 -14.75 -11.39 -13.86
CA VAL A 72 -14.90 -12.73 -14.47
C VAL A 72 -15.32 -13.76 -13.43
N GLU A 73 -15.99 -14.84 -13.86
CA GLU A 73 -16.34 -15.98 -13.01
C GLU A 73 -15.07 -16.68 -12.45
N ALA A 74 -14.99 -16.83 -11.13
CA ALA A 74 -13.81 -17.34 -10.44
C ALA A 74 -13.50 -18.80 -10.78
N SER A 75 -14.53 -19.61 -11.05
CA SER A 75 -14.39 -21.02 -11.43
C SER A 75 -13.68 -21.19 -12.78
N LEU A 76 -14.07 -20.40 -13.78
CA LEU A 76 -13.41 -20.39 -15.10
C LEU A 76 -12.00 -19.82 -15.00
N PHE A 77 -11.79 -18.78 -14.20
CA PHE A 77 -10.48 -18.19 -13.96
C PHE A 77 -9.53 -19.20 -13.28
N SER A 78 -9.97 -19.89 -12.22
CA SER A 78 -9.21 -20.96 -11.56
C SER A 78 -8.86 -22.09 -12.52
N GLN A 79 -9.81 -22.55 -13.36
CA GLN A 79 -9.55 -23.59 -14.37
C GLN A 79 -8.41 -23.18 -15.32
N CYS A 80 -8.37 -21.92 -15.75
CA CYS A 80 -7.29 -21.40 -16.59
C CYS A 80 -5.94 -21.28 -15.84
N LEU A 81 -5.96 -20.90 -14.56
CA LEU A 81 -4.75 -20.76 -13.73
C LEU A 81 -4.05 -22.09 -13.45
N GLU A 82 -4.81 -23.17 -13.20
CA GLU A 82 -4.23 -24.51 -12.96
C GLU A 82 -3.38 -24.96 -14.16
N ASN A 83 -3.93 -24.83 -15.36
CA ASN A 83 -3.24 -25.11 -16.62
C ASN A 83 -2.02 -24.18 -16.89
N LEU A 84 -1.92 -23.03 -16.22
CA LEU A 84 -0.78 -22.13 -16.31
C LEU A 84 0.33 -22.57 -15.35
N CYS A 85 -0.01 -22.81 -14.08
CA CYS A 85 0.95 -23.28 -13.07
C CYS A 85 1.58 -24.62 -13.47
N ASP A 86 0.77 -25.58 -13.95
CA ASP A 86 1.23 -26.91 -14.41
C ASP A 86 2.24 -26.85 -15.58
N ARG A 87 2.36 -25.69 -16.26
CA ARG A 87 3.26 -25.49 -17.39
C ARG A 87 4.59 -24.82 -17.04
N HIS A 88 4.87 -24.63 -15.74
CA HIS A 88 6.21 -24.47 -15.13
C HIS A 88 7.29 -23.79 -16.00
N LYS A 89 7.25 -22.45 -16.10
CA LYS A 89 8.33 -21.64 -16.69
C LYS A 89 8.83 -20.49 -15.81
N TYR A 90 8.01 -20.07 -14.85
CA TYR A 90 8.19 -18.84 -14.08
C TYR A 90 7.88 -19.11 -12.61
N SER A 91 8.37 -18.25 -11.72
CA SER A 91 7.92 -18.20 -10.34
C SER A 91 6.40 -17.97 -10.29
N CYS A 92 5.68 -18.77 -9.51
CA CYS A 92 4.24 -18.66 -9.31
C CYS A 92 3.88 -18.95 -7.84
N PRO A 93 2.75 -18.40 -7.32
CA PRO A 93 2.30 -18.73 -5.97
C PRO A 93 1.91 -20.21 -5.87
N PRO A 94 2.07 -20.86 -4.70
CA PRO A 94 1.70 -22.27 -4.53
C PRO A 94 0.23 -22.53 -4.95
N PRO A 95 -0.04 -23.43 -5.92
CA PRO A 95 -1.36 -23.53 -6.54
C PRO A 95 -2.53 -23.79 -5.58
N ALA A 96 -2.29 -24.50 -4.47
CA ALA A 96 -3.30 -24.71 -3.43
C ALA A 96 -3.79 -23.40 -2.80
N LEU A 97 -2.89 -22.44 -2.57
CA LEU A 97 -3.21 -21.13 -2.00
C LEU A 97 -3.90 -20.20 -3.03
N VAL A 98 -3.58 -20.36 -4.32
CA VAL A 98 -4.30 -19.67 -5.41
C VAL A 98 -5.75 -20.16 -5.50
N LYS A 99 -5.98 -21.48 -5.32
CA LYS A 99 -7.34 -22.03 -5.20
C LYS A 99 -8.05 -21.54 -3.94
N GLU A 100 -7.36 -21.45 -2.80
CA GLU A 100 -7.90 -20.92 -1.54
C GLU A 100 -8.41 -19.47 -1.72
N VAL A 101 -7.58 -18.59 -2.29
CA VAL A 101 -7.93 -17.21 -2.66
C VAL A 101 -9.20 -17.10 -3.50
N LEU A 102 -9.43 -18.04 -4.43
CA LEU A 102 -10.57 -18.03 -5.34
C LEU A 102 -11.80 -18.77 -4.81
N SER A 103 -11.63 -19.65 -3.82
CA SER A 103 -12.65 -20.62 -3.38
C SER A 103 -13.97 -20.02 -2.87
N ASN A 104 -13.92 -18.83 -2.26
CA ASN A 104 -15.07 -18.15 -1.66
C ASN A 104 -15.61 -17.00 -2.53
N VAL A 105 -15.14 -16.88 -3.77
CA VAL A 105 -15.44 -15.76 -4.68
C VAL A 105 -16.25 -16.27 -5.85
N GLN A 106 -17.39 -15.64 -6.16
CA GLN A 106 -18.14 -15.98 -7.38
C GLN A 106 -17.55 -15.29 -8.62
N ARG A 107 -17.33 -13.97 -8.53
CA ARG A 107 -16.72 -13.14 -9.58
C ARG A 107 -15.66 -12.23 -8.99
N LEU A 108 -14.61 -11.96 -9.77
CA LEU A 108 -13.49 -11.10 -9.37
C LEU A 108 -13.05 -10.17 -10.49
N THR A 109 -12.58 -8.98 -10.10
CA THR A 109 -11.78 -8.12 -10.97
C THR A 109 -10.31 -8.49 -10.86
N PHE A 110 -9.49 -8.18 -11.87
CA PHE A 110 -8.04 -8.43 -11.81
C PHE A 110 -7.37 -7.68 -10.66
N TYR A 111 -7.81 -6.45 -10.37
CA TYR A 111 -7.37 -5.72 -9.18
C TYR A 111 -7.77 -6.45 -7.88
N GLY A 112 -9.01 -6.92 -7.78
CA GLY A 112 -9.46 -7.73 -6.63
C GLY A 112 -8.61 -8.99 -6.41
N PHE A 113 -8.18 -9.66 -7.48
CA PHE A 113 -7.24 -10.78 -7.42
C PHE A 113 -5.87 -10.38 -6.88
N LEU A 114 -5.27 -9.30 -7.39
CA LEU A 114 -3.97 -8.79 -6.91
C LEU A 114 -4.03 -8.42 -5.42
N VAL A 115 -5.11 -7.76 -4.98
CA VAL A 115 -5.34 -7.39 -3.58
C VAL A 115 -5.58 -8.60 -2.68
N ALA A 116 -6.21 -9.65 -3.20
CA ALA A 116 -6.38 -10.91 -2.46
C ALA A 116 -5.05 -11.67 -2.32
N LEU A 117 -4.25 -11.74 -3.39
CA LEU A 117 -2.90 -12.34 -3.34
C LEU A 117 -1.99 -11.63 -2.33
N SER A 118 -1.92 -10.29 -2.35
CA SER A 118 -1.03 -9.54 -1.45
C SER A 118 -1.45 -9.58 0.01
N LYS A 119 -2.72 -9.90 0.31
CA LYS A 119 -3.23 -10.07 1.67
C LYS A 119 -3.22 -11.53 2.15
N HIS A 120 -2.88 -12.49 1.30
CA HIS A 120 -2.90 -13.90 1.68
C HIS A 120 -1.66 -14.30 2.49
N HIS A 121 -1.80 -14.43 3.81
CA HIS A 121 -0.70 -14.76 4.73
C HIS A 121 0.12 -15.98 4.25
N GLY A 122 -0.52 -17.07 3.83
CA GLY A 122 0.19 -18.25 3.32
C GLY A 122 1.04 -17.99 2.05
N ILE A 123 0.65 -17.05 1.19
CA ILE A 123 1.43 -16.70 -0.01
C ILE A 123 2.61 -15.81 0.37
N ASN A 124 2.40 -14.85 1.28
CA ASN A 124 3.46 -14.00 1.80
C ASN A 124 4.50 -14.81 2.60
N GLN A 125 4.05 -15.78 3.40
CA GLN A 125 4.91 -16.73 4.13
C GLN A 125 5.67 -17.66 3.17
N ALA A 126 5.04 -18.14 2.09
CA ALA A 126 5.71 -18.96 1.08
C ALA A 126 6.75 -18.16 0.25
N LEU A 127 6.61 -16.84 0.15
CA LEU A 127 7.62 -15.94 -0.43
C LEU A 127 8.75 -15.61 0.55
N GLY A 128 8.44 -15.39 1.83
CA GLY A 128 9.41 -15.18 2.91
C GLY A 128 10.29 -13.93 2.79
N ALA A 129 9.98 -13.00 1.88
CA ALA A 129 10.80 -11.82 1.61
C ALA A 129 10.44 -10.59 2.46
N LEU A 130 9.35 -10.65 3.22
CA LEU A 130 8.91 -9.68 4.22
C LEU A 130 8.54 -10.42 5.52
N PRO A 131 8.72 -9.79 6.71
CA PRO A 131 8.18 -10.30 7.96
C PRO A 131 6.65 -10.28 7.97
N ASP A 132 6.04 -10.90 8.98
CA ASP A 132 4.58 -10.86 9.14
C ASP A 132 4.05 -9.42 9.33
N LYS A 133 2.81 -9.19 8.88
CA LYS A 133 2.25 -7.83 8.74
C LYS A 133 2.17 -7.04 10.06
N GLY A 134 2.13 -7.73 11.21
CA GLY A 134 2.18 -7.09 12.53
C GLY A 134 3.57 -6.56 12.89
N ASP A 135 4.61 -7.30 12.52
CA ASP A 135 6.01 -7.00 12.89
C ASP A 135 6.66 -6.02 11.90
N LEU A 136 6.15 -5.96 10.66
CA LEU A 136 6.67 -5.13 9.55
C LEU A 136 6.82 -3.63 9.88
N MET A 137 6.07 -3.11 10.85
CA MET A 137 6.11 -1.71 11.28
C MET A 137 6.59 -1.53 12.73
N HIS A 138 7.10 -2.58 13.37
CA HIS A 138 7.51 -2.52 14.78
C HIS A 138 8.94 -1.96 14.93
N ASP A 139 9.06 -0.73 15.42
CA ASP A 139 10.32 -0.09 15.78
C ASP A 139 10.31 0.33 17.26
N PRO A 140 10.78 -0.55 18.18
CA PRO A 140 10.83 -0.25 19.61
C PRO A 140 11.63 1.00 19.98
N ALA A 141 12.58 1.45 19.14
CA ALA A 141 13.39 2.63 19.42
C ALA A 141 12.63 3.92 19.06
N MET A 142 11.91 3.92 17.94
CA MET A 142 10.97 4.99 17.59
C MET A 142 9.83 5.09 18.60
N ASP A 143 9.25 3.95 19.00
CA ASP A 143 8.15 3.89 19.98
C ASP A 143 8.58 4.48 21.34
N GLU A 144 9.80 4.17 21.82
CA GLU A 144 10.32 4.71 23.08
C GLU A 144 10.61 6.23 23.03
N GLU A 145 11.16 6.73 21.92
CA GLU A 145 11.35 8.18 21.72
C GLU A 145 10.02 8.94 21.62
N LEU A 146 8.98 8.34 21.03
CA LEU A 146 7.64 8.92 20.99
C LEU A 146 7.04 9.05 22.39
N GLU A 147 7.15 8.02 23.24
CA GLU A 147 6.70 8.09 24.63
C GLU A 147 7.49 9.12 25.46
N ARG A 148 8.83 9.19 25.28
CA ARG A 148 9.67 10.25 25.88
C ARG A 148 9.17 11.65 25.50
N LEU A 149 8.80 11.86 24.23
CA LEU A 149 8.27 13.13 23.73
C LEU A 149 6.87 13.43 24.28
N VAL A 150 6.01 12.42 24.42
CA VAL A 150 4.66 12.54 25.01
C VAL A 150 4.75 12.94 26.48
N VAL A 151 5.59 12.27 27.28
CA VAL A 151 5.83 12.60 28.69
C VAL A 151 6.35 14.04 28.82
N ARG A 152 7.36 14.42 28.04
CA ARG A 152 7.93 15.78 28.02
C ARG A 152 6.88 16.84 27.66
N SER A 153 6.00 16.54 26.71
CA SER A 153 4.93 17.44 26.27
C SER A 153 3.86 17.66 27.35
N ARG A 154 3.46 16.60 28.07
CA ARG A 154 2.54 16.69 29.22
C ARG A 154 3.13 17.53 30.36
N LEU A 155 4.42 17.33 30.69
CA LEU A 155 5.13 18.11 31.71
C LEU A 155 5.27 19.59 31.32
N HIS A 156 5.58 19.89 30.06
CA HIS A 156 5.63 21.27 29.56
C HIS A 156 4.25 21.95 29.61
N TRP A 157 3.17 21.23 29.24
CA TRP A 157 1.81 21.76 29.30
C TRP A 157 1.37 22.10 30.72
N THR A 158 1.54 21.17 31.67
CA THR A 158 1.20 21.40 33.09
C THR A 158 2.03 22.53 33.71
N SER A 159 3.33 22.60 33.40
CA SER A 159 4.19 23.73 33.82
C SER A 159 3.75 25.08 33.22
N ARG A 160 3.10 25.08 32.05
CA ARG A 160 2.58 26.31 31.41
C ARG A 160 1.27 26.77 32.04
N GLN A 161 0.39 25.83 32.44
CA GLN A 161 -0.83 26.15 33.19
C GLN A 161 -0.49 26.72 34.58
N HIS A 162 0.43 26.09 35.31
CA HIS A 162 0.84 26.55 36.65
C HIS A 162 1.50 27.94 36.65
N ARG A 163 1.98 28.42 35.50
CA ARG A 163 2.54 29.77 35.32
C ARG A 163 1.50 30.82 34.88
N ALA A 164 0.28 30.40 34.54
CA ALA A 164 -0.85 31.28 34.24
C ALA A 164 -1.70 31.59 35.48
N GLU A 165 -1.70 30.70 36.47
CA GLU A 165 -2.44 30.79 37.73
C GLU A 165 -1.62 31.45 38.88
N GLU A 166 -0.66 32.33 38.56
CA GLU A 166 0.11 33.12 39.53
C GLU A 166 -0.60 34.47 39.81
N PRO A 167 -1.21 34.69 40.99
CA PRO A 167 -1.89 35.95 41.30
C PRO A 167 -0.88 37.07 41.56
N GLY A 168 -1.02 38.20 40.85
CA GLY A 168 -0.02 39.26 40.81
C GLY A 168 0.32 39.91 42.17
N ALA A 169 1.45 39.51 42.76
CA ALA A 169 2.00 40.14 43.96
C ALA A 169 2.63 41.51 43.64
N PHE A 170 1.87 42.59 43.87
CA PHE A 170 2.34 43.98 43.75
C PHE A 170 3.39 44.32 44.84
N GLY A 171 4.67 44.08 44.55
CA GLY A 171 5.80 44.37 45.45
C GLY A 171 6.50 45.69 45.15
N PHE A 172 6.01 46.82 45.70
CA PHE A 172 6.67 48.12 45.59
C PHE A 172 7.90 48.23 46.53
N GLN A 173 9.10 48.40 45.98
CA GLN A 173 10.20 49.10 46.67
C GLN A 173 10.94 50.05 45.71
N ARG A 174 11.58 51.09 46.28
CA ARG A 174 12.23 52.20 45.57
C ARG A 174 13.76 52.04 45.59
N ARG A 175 14.41 52.67 44.59
CA ARG A 175 15.70 53.45 44.60
C ARG A 175 16.71 53.23 45.73
N ASP A 176 18.02 53.25 45.49
CA ASP A 176 18.80 54.10 44.56
C ASP A 176 19.98 53.30 43.92
N LYS A 177 20.40 53.56 42.66
CA LYS A 177 21.42 54.55 42.19
C LYS A 177 22.84 54.19 42.68
N LEU A 178 23.93 54.23 41.89
CA LEU A 178 24.15 54.66 40.49
C LEU A 178 24.19 53.39 39.56
N GLU A 179 24.89 53.19 38.43
CA GLU A 179 25.88 53.92 37.60
C GLU A 179 25.81 53.40 36.12
N ALA A 180 26.70 53.82 35.23
CA ALA A 180 26.87 53.38 33.82
C ALA A 180 28.36 53.59 33.37
N PRO A 181 28.83 53.28 32.12
CA PRO A 181 28.12 52.79 30.92
C PRO A 181 28.85 51.66 30.11
N GLU A 182 28.33 51.38 28.92
CA GLU A 182 28.96 50.79 27.70
C GLU A 182 29.82 49.51 27.76
N SER A 183 29.37 48.47 27.05
CA SER A 183 30.03 48.02 25.81
C SER A 183 29.08 47.17 24.95
N MET A 184 29.27 47.14 23.62
CA MET A 184 28.54 46.26 22.70
C MET A 184 29.42 45.09 22.23
N PRO A 185 28.90 43.84 22.16
CA PRO A 185 29.63 42.72 21.57
C PRO A 185 29.61 42.82 20.04
N SER A 186 30.78 43.11 19.45
CA SER A 186 30.96 43.01 18.00
C SER A 186 31.17 41.56 17.54
N ALA A 187 30.41 41.17 16.52
CA ALA A 187 30.63 40.11 15.54
C ALA A 187 31.60 38.94 15.85
N SER A 188 31.07 37.72 15.79
CA SER A 188 31.67 36.67 14.94
C SER A 188 30.65 35.56 14.63
N ALA A 189 30.37 35.39 13.34
CA ALA A 189 29.86 34.12 12.80
C ALA A 189 31.02 33.40 12.12
N PRO A 190 30.97 32.06 12.05
CA PRO A 190 31.27 31.43 10.77
C PRO A 190 30.28 30.32 10.38
N SER A 191 30.05 30.23 9.07
CA SER A 191 29.28 29.22 8.35
C SER A 191 29.62 29.38 6.85
N PRO A 192 29.48 28.37 5.96
CA PRO A 192 29.11 26.97 6.18
C PRO A 192 30.19 25.96 5.71
N TYR A 193 29.92 24.66 5.85
CA TYR A 193 30.37 23.65 4.88
C TYR A 193 29.18 22.76 4.47
N PRO A 194 28.96 22.51 3.17
CA PRO A 194 27.78 21.79 2.69
C PRO A 194 28.01 20.28 2.53
N CYS A 195 27.03 19.46 2.92
CA CYS A 195 27.02 18.03 2.58
C CYS A 195 26.70 17.85 1.09
N ARG A 196 27.74 17.67 0.27
CA ARG A 196 27.59 17.23 -1.12
C ARG A 196 27.18 15.76 -1.15
N TRP A 197 26.05 15.46 -1.79
CA TRP A 197 25.76 14.13 -2.31
C TRP A 197 26.26 14.03 -3.75
N GLU A 198 26.82 12.88 -4.13
CA GLU A 198 27.15 12.55 -5.52
C GLU A 198 26.41 11.27 -5.89
N VAL A 199 25.67 11.30 -6.99
CA VAL A 199 25.09 10.10 -7.61
C VAL A 199 26.19 9.44 -8.43
N ARG A 200 26.32 8.12 -8.29
CA ARG A 200 27.23 7.28 -9.08
C ARG A 200 26.41 6.52 -10.12
N GLU A 201 26.76 6.75 -11.39
CA GLU A 201 26.50 5.82 -12.50
C GLU A 201 27.58 4.73 -12.56
#